data_AF-A0A7C4YLK3-F1
#
_entry.id   AF-A0A7C4YLK3-F1
#
_cell.length_a   1.000
_cell.length_b   1.000
_cell.length_c   1.000
_cell.angle_alpha   90.00
_cell.angle_beta   90.00
_cell.angle_gamma   90.00
#
_symmetry.space_group_name_H-M   'P 1'
#
loop_
_entity.id
_entity.type
_entity.pdbx_description
1 polymer ?
#
loop_
_entity_poly.entity_id
_entity_poly.type
_entity_poly.pdbx_seq_one_letter_code
_entity_poly.pdbx_strand_id
1 'polypeptide(L)'
;MSKIDWLTQEIDGLKEQGLYNRIRTIGSAQGARIVVDGKDVLNFCSNNYLGLANHPKLIEAAKEATKKYGVGPAAVRSIAGTTDLHVQLEGRLAKFKGAEDVITFQSGFTANLGT
;
A
#
# COMPACT_ATOMS: atom_id res chain seq x y z
N MET A 1 -2.95 30.69 25.25
CA MET A 1 -3.53 29.70 24.34
C MET A 1 -2.57 29.46 23.21
N SER A 2 -2.23 28.20 22.94
CA SER A 2 -1.44 27.83 21.77
C SER A 2 -2.32 27.84 20.52
N LYS A 3 -1.74 28.06 19.34
CA LYS A 3 -2.45 27.99 18.04
C LYS A 3 -3.02 26.58 17.74
N ILE A 4 -2.64 25.59 18.54
CA ILE A 4 -3.04 24.18 18.38
C ILE A 4 -3.99 23.68 19.48
N ASP A 5 -4.46 24.54 20.39
CA ASP A 5 -5.33 24.12 21.51
C ASP A 5 -6.63 23.43 21.01
N TRP A 6 -7.11 23.83 19.83
CA TRP A 6 -8.27 23.22 19.17
C TRP A 6 -8.04 21.75 18.80
N LEU A 7 -6.81 21.31 18.52
CA LEU A 7 -6.51 19.90 18.23
C LEU A 7 -6.82 19.01 19.43
N THR A 8 -6.46 19.46 20.63
CA THR A 8 -6.73 18.74 21.87
C THR A 8 -8.24 18.64 22.10
N GLN A 9 -8.96 19.74 21.90
CA GLN A 9 -10.42 19.78 22.05
C GLN A 9 -11.12 18.81 21.07
N GLU A 10 -10.71 18.80 19.80
CA GLU A 10 -11.25 17.87 18.80
C GLU A 10 -10.92 16.41 19.13
N ILE A 11 -9.68 16.12 19.55
CA ILE A 11 -9.28 14.77 19.96
C ILE A 11 -10.09 14.28 21.16
N ASP A 12 -10.30 15.13 22.16
CA ASP A 12 -11.07 14.76 23.34
C ASP A 12 -12.55 14.56 22.98
N GLY A 13 -13.11 15.40 22.11
CA GLY A 13 -14.44 15.20 21.53
C GLY A 13 -14.58 13.85 20.79
N LEU A 14 -13.57 13.45 20.00
CA LEU A 14 -13.56 12.14 19.33
C LEU A 14 -13.50 10.98 20.33
N LYS A 15 -12.79 11.12 21.45
CA LYS A 15 -12.73 10.09 22.51
C LYS A 15 -14.07 9.94 23.21
N GLU A 16 -14.70 11.06 23.57
CA GLU A 16 -16.03 11.07 24.21
C GLU A 16 -17.10 10.43 23.31
N GLN A 17 -17.01 10.65 21.99
CA GLN A 17 -17.91 10.06 21.00
C GLN A 17 -17.57 8.61 20.63
N GLY A 18 -16.46 8.05 21.12
CA GLY A 18 -15.99 6.72 20.73
C GLY A 18 -15.50 6.62 19.28
N LEU A 19 -15.25 7.75 18.62
CA LEU A 19 -14.74 7.83 17.25
C LEU A 19 -13.21 7.88 17.17
N TYR A 20 -12.54 8.00 18.32
CA TYR A 20 -11.09 8.02 18.38
C TYR A 20 -10.50 6.68 17.94
N ASN A 21 -9.87 6.68 16.77
CA ASN A 21 -9.26 5.49 16.20
C ASN A 21 -7.88 5.22 16.83
N ARG A 22 -7.70 4.02 17.39
CA ARG A 22 -6.41 3.54 17.87
C ARG A 22 -5.83 2.55 16.86
N ILE A 23 -4.72 2.95 16.23
CA ILE A 23 -3.99 2.10 15.31
C ILE A 23 -3.30 0.98 16.10
N ARG A 24 -3.57 -0.28 15.71
CA ARG A 24 -2.92 -1.48 16.26
C ARG A 24 -1.69 -1.84 15.44
N THR A 25 -0.72 -2.50 16.07
CA THR A 25 0.50 -2.94 15.38
C THR A 25 0.40 -4.40 14.97
N ILE A 26 0.94 -4.70 13.78
CA ILE A 26 1.02 -6.07 13.25
C ILE A 26 2.49 -6.50 13.27
N GLY A 27 2.79 -7.61 13.95
CA GLY A 27 4.14 -8.14 14.16
C GLY A 27 4.51 -9.34 13.30
N SER A 28 3.68 -9.70 12.31
CA SER A 28 3.92 -10.82 11.40
C SER A 28 3.67 -10.42 9.95
N ALA A 29 4.05 -11.28 9.00
CA ALA A 29 3.59 -11.15 7.63
C ALA A 29 2.06 -11.29 7.54
N GLN A 30 1.46 -10.73 6.47
CA GLN A 30 0.02 -10.81 6.24
C GLN A 30 -0.43 -12.22 5.85
N GLY A 31 -1.54 -12.68 6.41
CA GLY A 31 -2.13 -13.99 6.15
C GLY A 31 -3.45 -14.17 6.91
N ALA A 32 -4.01 -15.38 6.84
CA ALA A 32 -5.23 -15.73 7.57
C ALA A 32 -5.05 -15.67 9.10
N ARG A 33 -3.81 -15.81 9.57
CA ARG A 33 -3.42 -15.73 10.98
C ARG A 33 -2.25 -14.76 11.12
N ILE A 34 -2.34 -13.81 12.05
CA ILE A 34 -1.38 -12.72 12.23
C ILE A 34 -1.13 -12.43 13.72
N VAL A 35 -0.04 -11.73 14.02
CA VAL A 35 0.25 -11.24 15.37
C VAL A 35 -0.17 -9.77 15.48
N VAL A 36 -1.20 -9.45 16.27
CA VAL A 36 -1.68 -8.08 16.54
C VAL A 36 -1.42 -7.72 17.99
N ASP A 37 -0.70 -6.63 18.24
CA ASP A 37 -0.31 -6.18 19.59
C ASP A 37 0.30 -7.33 20.44
N GLY A 38 1.12 -8.19 19.82
CA GLY A 38 1.73 -9.36 20.45
C GLY A 38 0.85 -10.61 20.59
N LYS A 39 -0.41 -10.57 20.12
CA LYS A 39 -1.36 -11.69 20.21
C LYS A 39 -1.58 -12.34 18.86
N ASP A 40 -1.53 -13.67 18.84
CA ASP A 40 -1.85 -14.48 17.66
C ASP A 40 -3.37 -14.59 17.45
N VAL A 41 -3.85 -14.11 16.30
CA VAL A 41 -5.29 -13.97 15.98
C VAL A 41 -5.60 -14.34 14.52
N LEU A 42 -6.87 -14.70 14.25
CA LEU A 42 -7.39 -14.81 12.89
C LEU A 42 -7.69 -13.43 12.29
N ASN A 43 -7.34 -13.24 11.02
CA ASN A 43 -7.44 -11.97 10.32
C ASN A 43 -8.67 -11.92 9.41
N PHE A 44 -9.76 -11.33 9.90
CA PHE A 44 -10.99 -11.10 9.13
C PHE A 44 -11.15 -9.64 8.66
N CYS A 45 -10.11 -8.81 8.78
CA CYS A 45 -10.17 -7.38 8.46
C CYS A 45 -9.15 -6.91 7.40
N SER A 46 -8.55 -7.85 6.67
CA SER A 46 -7.62 -7.53 5.57
C SER A 46 -8.28 -7.58 4.19
N ASN A 47 -7.70 -6.85 3.24
CA ASN A 47 -8.05 -6.92 1.82
C ASN A 47 -7.21 -7.98 1.06
N ASN A 48 -6.60 -8.94 1.76
CA ASN A 48 -5.71 -9.95 1.16
C ASN A 48 -6.50 -11.16 0.63
N TYR A 49 -7.48 -10.91 -0.24
CA TYR A 49 -8.49 -11.90 -0.65
C TYR A 49 -7.91 -13.19 -1.25
N LEU A 50 -6.83 -13.07 -2.03
CA LEU A 50 -6.18 -14.21 -2.69
C LEU A 50 -4.96 -14.73 -1.92
N GLY A 51 -4.68 -14.20 -0.72
CA GLY A 51 -3.52 -14.61 0.07
C GLY A 51 -2.16 -14.20 -0.53
N LEU A 52 -2.14 -13.27 -1.49
CA LEU A 52 -0.93 -12.94 -2.25
C LEU A 52 0.05 -12.03 -1.49
N ALA A 53 -0.39 -11.31 -0.46
CA ALA A 53 0.46 -10.35 0.26
C ALA A 53 1.74 -10.95 0.88
N ASN A 54 1.77 -12.26 1.14
CA ASN A 54 2.95 -12.97 1.64
C ASN A 54 3.28 -14.22 0.80
N HIS A 55 2.90 -14.24 -0.48
CA HIS A 55 3.14 -15.41 -1.32
C HIS A 55 4.63 -15.56 -1.67
N PRO A 56 5.25 -16.76 -1.52
CA PRO A 56 6.70 -16.94 -1.71
C PRO A 56 7.22 -16.44 -3.06
N LYS A 57 6.48 -16.70 -4.16
CA LYS A 57 6.87 -16.22 -5.49
C LYS A 57 6.92 -14.68 -5.61
N LEU A 58 6.07 -13.95 -4.88
CA LEU A 58 6.06 -12.49 -4.90
C LEU A 58 7.21 -11.92 -4.08
N ILE A 59 7.53 -12.55 -2.95
CA ILE A 59 8.69 -12.20 -2.13
C ILE A 59 9.99 -12.36 -2.95
N GLU A 60 10.16 -13.49 -3.62
CA GLU A 60 11.34 -13.72 -4.45
C GLU A 60 11.40 -12.76 -5.66
N ALA A 61 10.28 -12.52 -6.33
CA ALA A 61 10.24 -11.53 -7.42
C ALA A 61 10.61 -10.12 -6.96
N ALA A 62 10.18 -9.70 -5.77
CA ALA A 62 10.54 -8.40 -5.20
C ALA A 62 12.04 -8.31 -4.86
N LYS A 63 12.63 -9.39 -4.33
CA LYS A 63 14.08 -9.46 -4.06
C LYS A 63 14.89 -9.33 -5.34
N GLU A 64 14.54 -10.09 -6.37
CA GLU A 64 15.25 -10.05 -7.66
C GLU A 64 15.09 -8.71 -8.37
N ALA A 65 13.89 -8.11 -8.35
CA ALA A 65 13.68 -6.76 -8.86
C ALA A 65 14.54 -5.73 -8.12
N THR A 66 14.61 -5.81 -6.78
CA THR A 66 15.45 -4.90 -5.98
C THR A 66 16.93 -5.06 -6.31
N LYS A 67 17.42 -6.29 -6.50
CA LYS A 67 18.81 -6.55 -6.92
C LYS A 67 19.13 -5.94 -8.29
N LYS A 68 18.20 -6.02 -9.25
CA LYS A 68 18.40 -5.52 -10.61
C LYS A 68 18.24 -4.01 -10.74
N TYR A 69 17.23 -3.42 -10.11
CA TYR A 69 16.81 -2.03 -10.32
C TYR A 69 17.14 -1.10 -9.16
N GLY A 70 17.60 -1.62 -8.02
CA GLY A 70 17.67 -0.87 -6.78
C GLY A 70 16.29 -0.66 -6.15
N VAL A 71 16.23 0.19 -5.13
CA VAL A 71 15.01 0.42 -4.32
C VAL A 71 13.97 1.29 -5.05
N GLY A 72 14.41 2.19 -5.92
CA GLY A 72 13.49 3.07 -6.63
C GLY A 72 14.15 3.93 -7.70
N PRO A 73 13.33 4.59 -8.53
CA PRO A 73 13.80 5.27 -9.75
C PRO A 73 14.44 6.65 -9.53
N ALA A 74 14.34 7.23 -8.33
CA ALA A 74 14.87 8.56 -7.97
C ALA A 74 14.40 9.76 -8.82
N ALA A 75 13.43 9.56 -9.73
CA ALA A 75 12.85 10.60 -10.58
C ALA A 75 11.39 10.27 -10.96
N VAL A 76 10.68 11.25 -11.51
CA VAL A 76 9.34 11.07 -12.07
C VAL A 76 9.38 10.34 -13.41
N ARG A 77 8.24 9.75 -13.80
CA ARG A 77 8.09 8.97 -15.05
C ARG A 77 8.53 9.73 -16.30
N SER A 78 8.26 11.03 -16.38
CA SER A 78 8.53 11.89 -17.54
C SER A 78 9.99 12.34 -17.70
N ILE A 79 10.86 12.12 -16.71
CA ILE A 79 12.26 12.58 -16.75
C ILE A 79 13.20 11.38 -16.86
N ALA A 80 13.47 10.71 -15.74
CA ALA A 80 14.41 9.58 -15.66
C ALA A 80 13.86 8.44 -14.78
N GLY A 81 12.54 8.44 -14.55
CA GLY A 81 11.91 7.55 -13.58
C GLY A 81 11.23 6.30 -14.15
N THR A 82 11.18 6.16 -15.47
CA THR A 82 10.52 5.02 -16.13
C THR A 82 11.52 3.89 -16.36
N THR A 83 11.36 2.80 -15.63
CA THR A 83 12.09 1.54 -15.87
C THR A 83 11.36 0.65 -16.88
N ASP A 84 12.06 -0.29 -17.50
CA ASP A 84 11.46 -1.32 -18.37
C ASP A 84 10.38 -2.15 -17.64
N LEU A 85 10.48 -2.31 -16.32
CA LEU A 85 9.48 -2.99 -15.50
C LEU A 85 8.11 -2.28 -15.51
N HIS A 86 8.08 -0.94 -15.56
CA HIS A 86 6.83 -0.19 -15.65
C HIS A 86 6.12 -0.48 -16.98
N VAL A 87 6.85 -0.37 -18.09
CA VAL A 87 6.30 -0.59 -19.44
C VAL A 87 5.82 -2.04 -19.61
N GLN A 88 6.57 -3.01 -19.08
CA GLN A 88 6.16 -4.42 -19.08
C GLN A 88 4.90 -4.66 -18.26
N LEU A 89 4.77 -4.02 -17.09
CA LEU A 89 3.59 -4.13 -16.24
C LEU A 89 2.35 -3.53 -16.94
N GLU A 90 2.49 -2.32 -17.49
CA GLU A 90 1.44 -1.60 -18.21
C GLU A 90 0.90 -2.44 -19.37
N GLY A 91 1.77 -2.96 -20.24
CA GLY A 91 1.35 -3.83 -21.36
C GLY A 91 0.68 -5.14 -20.91
N ARG A 92 1.15 -5.75 -19.82
CA ARG A 92 0.52 -6.95 -19.25
C ARG A 92 -0.85 -6.66 -18.65
N LEU A 93 -1.01 -5.52 -17.98
CA LEU A 93 -2.27 -5.09 -17.40
C LEU A 93 -3.29 -4.72 -18.48
N ALA A 94 -2.88 -4.00 -19.53
CA ALA A 94 -3.73 -3.68 -20.68
C ALA A 94 -4.31 -4.96 -21.31
N LYS A 95 -3.44 -5.96 -21.57
CA LYS A 95 -3.86 -7.27 -22.07
C LYS A 95 -4.78 -8.02 -21.09
N PHE A 96 -4.44 -8.02 -19.80
CA PHE A 96 -5.25 -8.70 -18.78
C PHE A 96 -6.65 -8.08 -18.64
N LYS A 97 -6.74 -6.75 -18.72
CA LYS A 97 -7.99 -6.00 -18.58
C LYS A 97 -8.80 -5.92 -19.87
N GLY A 98 -8.18 -6.16 -21.02
CA GLY A 98 -8.78 -5.93 -22.34
C GLY A 98 -8.92 -4.45 -22.66
N ALA A 99 -7.99 -3.62 -22.19
CA ALA A 99 -7.94 -2.18 -22.47
C ALA A 99 -6.92 -1.88 -23.58
N GLU A 100 -7.08 -0.75 -24.27
CA GLU A 100 -6.14 -0.31 -25.31
C GLU A 100 -4.75 0.00 -24.73
N ASP A 101 -4.71 0.64 -23.57
CA ASP A 101 -3.48 0.95 -22.84
C ASP A 101 -3.76 1.08 -21.32
N VAL A 102 -2.69 1.09 -20.52
CA VAL A 102 -2.72 1.27 -19.06
C VAL A 102 -1.56 2.16 -18.63
N ILE A 103 -1.82 3.04 -17.67
CA ILE A 103 -0.79 3.79 -16.96
C ILE A 103 -0.78 3.41 -15.47
N THR A 104 0.40 3.23 -14.89
CA THR A 104 0.54 2.90 -13.45
C THR A 104 0.70 4.16 -12.59
N PHE A 105 -0.03 4.20 -11.47
CA PHE A 105 0.11 5.18 -10.40
C PHE A 105 0.52 4.49 -9.09
N GLN A 106 1.09 5.25 -8.15
CA GLN A 106 1.56 4.75 -6.84
C GLN A 106 0.43 4.24 -5.93
N SER A 107 -0.80 4.74 -6.10
CA SER A 107 -1.97 4.26 -5.37
C SER A 107 -3.26 4.48 -6.16
N GLY A 108 -4.32 3.76 -5.80
CA GLY A 108 -5.65 3.96 -6.39
C GLY A 108 -6.19 5.38 -6.17
N PHE A 109 -5.88 6.00 -5.03
CA PHE A 109 -6.27 7.38 -4.75
C PHE A 109 -5.65 8.35 -5.75
N THR A 110 -4.36 8.15 -6.06
CA THR A 110 -3.64 9.03 -6.99
C THR A 110 -3.98 8.77 -8.45
N ALA A 111 -4.40 7.56 -8.79
CA ALA A 111 -4.99 7.28 -10.10
C ALA A 111 -6.29 8.07 -10.29
N ASN A 112 -7.16 8.14 -9.27
CA ASN A 112 -8.40 8.91 -9.35
C ASN A 112 -8.19 10.43 -9.41
N LEU A 113 -7.10 10.93 -8.83
CA LEU A 113 -6.74 12.35 -8.91
C LEU A 113 -5.94 12.70 -10.18
N GLY A 114 -5.37 11.71 -10.85
CA GLY A 114 -4.60 11.92 -12.08
C GLY A 114 -5.51 12.42 -13.18
N THR A 115 -5.47 13.73 -13.47
CA THR A 115 -6.06 14.36 -14.65
C THR A 115 -5.12 14.27 -15.84
#